data_AF-M3C4T6-F1
#
_entry.id   AF-M3C4T6-F1
#
_cell.length_a   1.000
_cell.length_b   1.000
_cell.length_c   1.000
_cell.angle_alpha   90.00
_cell.angle_beta   90.00
_cell.angle_gamma   90.00
#
_symmetry.space_group_name_H-M   'P 1'
#
loop_
_entity.id
_entity.type
_entity.pdbx_description
1 polymer ?
#
loop_
_entity_poly.entity_id
_entity_poly.type
_entity_poly.pdbx_seq_one_letter_code
_entity_poly.pdbx_strand_id
1 'polypeptide(L)'
;MSPHEMSLRPPRTLSRPPRPAGHRVALDYRRRTAVVEGRELRLTGREFELLAHLVGRPHQVHTRRQLLVSVWGPTCVGGGRTVDVHIARLRGKLGPGHRETIVTVRHVGYAYDPSRAAA
;
A
#
# COMPACT_ATOMS: atom_id res chain seq x y z
N MET A 1 -20.15 -43.34 28.50
CA MET A 1 -21.11 -43.01 27.42
C MET A 1 -21.16 -41.49 27.32
N SER A 2 -20.63 -40.93 26.21
CA SER A 2 -20.70 -39.51 25.77
C SER A 2 -22.17 -39.05 25.57
N PRO A 3 -22.50 -37.79 25.21
CA PRO A 3 -21.68 -36.68 24.65
C PRO A 3 -22.07 -35.27 25.19
N HIS A 4 -21.69 -34.20 24.48
CA HIS A 4 -21.96 -32.75 24.71
C HIS A 4 -20.84 -32.05 25.50
N GLU A 5 -20.16 -31.00 25.03
CA GLU A 5 -20.44 -30.09 23.93
C GLU A 5 -19.13 -29.64 23.28
N MET A 6 -19.11 -29.85 21.97
CA MET A 6 -18.14 -29.35 21.03
C MET A 6 -18.26 -27.83 20.99
N SER A 7 -17.38 -27.13 21.71
CA SER A 7 -17.21 -25.68 21.63
C SER A 7 -16.68 -25.30 20.24
N LEU A 8 -17.58 -25.31 19.25
CA LEU A 8 -17.35 -24.70 17.95
C LEU A 8 -17.26 -23.19 18.17
N ARG A 9 -16.03 -22.69 18.25
CA ARG A 9 -15.77 -21.27 18.09
C ARG A 9 -16.37 -20.83 16.75
N PRO A 10 -17.23 -19.80 16.71
CA PRO A 10 -17.69 -19.29 15.43
C PRO A 10 -16.47 -18.81 14.62
N PRO A 11 -16.44 -19.01 13.29
CA PRO A 11 -15.44 -18.37 12.48
C PRO A 11 -15.56 -16.87 12.70
N ARG A 12 -14.45 -16.21 13.02
CA ARG A 12 -14.37 -14.75 13.03
C ARG A 12 -14.65 -14.27 11.62
N THR A 13 -15.92 -13.99 11.32
CA THR A 13 -16.32 -13.27 10.13
C THR A 13 -15.64 -11.91 10.26
N LEU A 14 -14.55 -11.72 9.51
CA LEU A 14 -13.93 -10.42 9.37
C LEU A 14 -15.01 -9.52 8.76
N SER A 15 -15.63 -8.70 9.60
CA SER A 15 -16.56 -7.65 9.19
C SER A 15 -15.86 -6.85 8.10
N ARG A 16 -16.31 -7.03 6.86
CA ARG A 16 -15.81 -6.27 5.71
C ARG A 16 -16.30 -4.84 5.93
N PRO A 17 -15.41 -3.88 6.23
CA PRO A 17 -15.86 -2.50 6.40
C PRO A 17 -16.53 -2.03 5.10
N PRO A 18 -17.56 -1.17 5.19
CA PRO A 18 -18.23 -0.62 4.01
C PRO A 18 -17.17 0.04 3.14
N ARG A 19 -16.98 -0.47 1.92
CA ARG A 19 -16.05 0.09 0.95
C ARG A 19 -16.57 1.46 0.54
N PRO A 20 -15.90 2.59 0.84
CA PRO A 20 -16.13 3.79 0.06
C PRO A 20 -15.74 3.47 -1.39
N ALA A 21 -16.53 4.01 -2.32
CA ALA A 21 -16.54 3.79 -3.77
C ALA A 21 -15.17 3.51 -4.42
N GLY A 22 -15.22 2.68 -5.46
CA GLY A 22 -14.13 1.99 -6.17
C GLY A 22 -12.84 2.80 -6.41
N HIS A 23 -11.77 2.08 -6.71
CA HIS A 23 -10.45 2.60 -7.05
C HIS A 23 -9.53 3.01 -5.88
N ARG A 24 -9.77 2.46 -4.69
CA ARG A 24 -8.85 2.62 -3.54
C ARG A 24 -7.97 1.40 -3.35
N VAL A 25 -6.66 1.63 -3.24
CA VAL A 25 -5.69 0.63 -2.78
C VAL A 25 -6.04 0.25 -1.33
N ALA A 26 -6.39 -1.01 -1.10
CA ALA A 26 -6.62 -1.56 0.24
C ALA A 26 -5.34 -2.21 0.77
N LEU A 27 -5.02 -1.98 2.04
CA LEU A 27 -3.82 -2.52 2.68
C LEU A 27 -4.21 -3.44 3.84
N ASP A 28 -3.57 -4.62 3.89
CA ASP A 28 -3.58 -5.50 5.04
C ASP A 28 -2.20 -5.43 5.71
N TYR A 29 -2.12 -4.71 6.84
CA TYR A 29 -0.87 -4.54 7.59
C TYR A 29 -0.42 -5.81 8.32
N ARG A 30 -1.35 -6.73 8.65
CA ARG A 30 -1.00 -7.98 9.32
C ARG A 30 -0.34 -8.95 8.35
N ARG A 31 -0.91 -9.05 7.15
CA ARG A 31 -0.39 -9.91 6.08
C ARG A 31 0.67 -9.22 5.22
N ARG A 32 0.85 -7.90 5.38
CA ARG A 32 1.70 -7.04 4.55
C ARG A 32 1.38 -7.17 3.06
N THR A 33 0.08 -7.24 2.74
CA THR A 33 -0.43 -7.35 1.37
C THR A 33 -1.24 -6.12 0.98
N ALA A 34 -1.31 -5.85 -0.32
CA ALA A 34 -2.12 -4.78 -0.89
C ALA A 34 -3.08 -5.36 -1.92
N VAL A 35 -4.31 -4.85 -1.98
CA VAL A 35 -5.35 -5.28 -2.91
C VAL A 35 -5.86 -4.06 -3.67
N VAL A 36 -6.00 -4.21 -4.99
CA VAL A 36 -6.55 -3.19 -5.89
C VAL A 36 -7.63 -3.85 -6.72
N GLU A 37 -8.85 -3.30 -6.71
CA GLU A 37 -9.99 -3.86 -7.47
C GLU A 37 -10.17 -5.37 -7.26
N GLY A 38 -9.99 -5.85 -6.02
CA GLY A 38 -10.10 -7.27 -5.68
C GLY A 38 -8.90 -8.14 -6.05
N ARG A 39 -7.88 -7.60 -6.74
CA ARG A 39 -6.63 -8.29 -7.06
C ARG A 39 -5.54 -8.01 -6.03
N GLU A 40 -4.97 -9.07 -5.46
CA GLU A 40 -3.80 -8.96 -4.58
C GLU A 40 -2.53 -8.62 -5.39
N LEU A 41 -1.79 -7.61 -4.93
CA LEU A 41 -0.52 -7.19 -5.49
C LEU A 41 0.63 -7.99 -4.88
N ARG A 42 1.48 -8.56 -5.72
CA ARG A 42 2.72 -9.23 -5.28
C ARG A 42 3.82 -8.19 -4.99
N LEU A 43 3.79 -7.63 -3.79
CA LEU A 43 4.78 -6.65 -3.32
C LEU A 43 5.89 -7.31 -2.51
N THR A 44 7.10 -6.78 -2.62
CA THR A 44 8.19 -7.03 -1.67
C THR A 44 7.91 -6.26 -0.37
N GLY A 45 8.63 -6.61 0.72
CA GLY A 45 8.47 -5.93 2.01
C GLY A 45 8.67 -4.41 1.92
N ARG A 46 9.65 -3.94 1.12
CA ARG A 46 9.95 -2.51 0.92
C ARG A 46 8.92 -1.80 0.06
N GLU A 47 8.45 -2.45 -1.00
CA GLU A 47 7.37 -1.89 -1.82
C GLU A 47 6.08 -1.75 -1.03
N PHE A 48 5.75 -2.74 -0.19
CA PHE A 48 4.61 -2.64 0.72
C PHE A 48 4.77 -1.48 1.70
N GLU A 49 5.93 -1.37 2.38
CA GLU A 49 6.19 -0.27 3.31
C GLU A 49 6.07 1.10 2.63
N LEU A 50 6.62 1.25 1.42
CA LEU A 50 6.55 2.50 0.67
C LEU A 50 5.11 2.83 0.26
N LEU A 51 4.37 1.86 -0.26
CA LEU A 51 2.96 2.04 -0.62
C LEU A 51 2.13 2.37 0.62
N ALA A 52 2.34 1.65 1.73
CA ALA A 52 1.65 1.87 2.99
C ALA A 52 1.94 3.25 3.57
N HIS A 53 3.18 3.73 3.47
CA HIS A 53 3.55 5.07 3.93
C HIS A 53 2.78 6.16 3.17
N LEU A 54 2.66 6.03 1.86
CA LEU A 54 1.96 6.98 1.00
C LEU A 54 0.43 6.89 1.16
N VAL A 55 -0.14 5.69 1.11
CA VAL A 55 -1.59 5.45 1.23
C VAL A 55 -2.12 5.83 2.62
N GLY A 56 -1.32 5.66 3.67
CA GLY A 56 -1.67 6.11 5.01
C GLY A 56 -1.74 7.63 5.17
N ARG A 57 -1.21 8.39 4.20
CA ARG A 57 -1.17 9.87 4.18
C ARG A 57 -1.57 10.39 2.79
N PRO A 58 -2.82 10.18 2.36
CA PRO A 58 -3.25 10.60 1.04
C PRO A 58 -3.14 12.13 0.91
N HIS A 59 -2.83 12.58 -0.30
CA HIS A 59 -2.61 13.97 -0.69
C HIS A 59 -1.39 14.66 -0.02
N GLN A 60 -0.64 13.96 0.84
CA GLN A 60 0.58 14.49 1.43
C GLN A 60 1.78 14.26 0.50
N VAL A 61 2.55 15.32 0.28
CA VAL A 61 3.81 15.25 -0.48
C VAL A 61 4.94 14.84 0.43
N HIS A 62 5.64 13.77 0.05
CA HIS A 62 6.84 13.29 0.73
C HIS A 62 8.05 13.48 -0.16
N THR A 63 9.09 14.12 0.38
CA THR A 63 10.38 14.23 -0.30
C THR A 63 11.03 12.85 -0.44
N ARG A 64 11.90 12.69 -1.44
CA ARG A 64 12.67 11.45 -1.61
C ARG A 64 13.46 11.07 -0.36
N ARG A 65 14.04 12.07 0.33
CA ARG A 65 14.79 11.84 1.58
C ARG A 65 13.86 11.37 2.71
N GLN A 66 12.68 11.96 2.86
CA GLN A 66 11.70 11.51 3.86
C GLN A 66 11.24 10.07 3.61
N LEU A 67 10.95 9.72 2.35
CA LEU A 67 10.56 8.35 1.98
C LEU A 67 11.70 7.37 2.20
N LEU A 68 12.93 7.75 1.85
CA LEU A 68 14.11 6.95 2.08
C LEU A 68 14.28 6.65 3.57
N VAL A 69 14.27 7.67 4.42
CA VAL A 69 14.45 7.51 5.87
C VAL A 69 13.30 6.73 6.49
N SER A 70 12.06 6.98 6.08
CA SER A 70 10.88 6.35 6.68
C SER A 70 10.75 4.87 6.35
N VAL A 71 11.18 4.47 5.15
CA VAL A 71 11.10 3.07 4.72
C VAL A 71 12.43 2.37 5.04
N TRP A 72 13.56 2.87 4.56
CA TRP A 72 14.86 2.19 4.70
C TRP A 72 15.63 2.51 5.99
N GLY A 73 15.27 3.57 6.71
CA GLY A 73 15.94 3.99 7.94
C GLY A 73 16.97 5.10 7.73
N PRO A 74 17.38 5.79 8.81
CA PRO A 74 18.25 6.96 8.76
C PRO A 74 19.70 6.66 8.36
N THR A 75 20.16 5.43 8.55
CA THR A 75 21.52 4.98 8.24
C THR A 75 21.69 4.51 6.79
N CYS A 76 20.62 4.53 5.99
CA CYS A 76 20.68 4.02 4.64
C CYS A 76 21.46 4.99 3.73
N VAL A 77 22.56 4.52 3.15
CA VAL A 77 23.42 5.29 2.22
C VAL A 77 22.78 5.47 0.82
N GLY A 78 21.55 4.98 0.63
CA GLY A 78 20.81 5.14 -0.61
C GLY A 78 20.48 6.59 -0.92
N GLY A 79 20.46 6.96 -2.19
CA GLY A 79 19.98 8.27 -2.63
C GLY A 79 18.50 8.26 -3.02
N GLY A 80 18.00 9.39 -3.52
CA GLY A 80 16.65 9.49 -4.08
C GLY A 80 16.36 8.48 -5.20
N ARG A 81 17.39 8.01 -5.92
CA ARG A 81 17.29 6.96 -6.94
C ARG A 81 16.73 5.63 -6.40
N THR A 82 17.04 5.27 -5.15
CA THR A 82 16.51 4.04 -4.54
C THR A 82 14.99 4.12 -4.42
N VAL A 83 14.47 5.27 -3.99
CA VAL A 83 13.03 5.53 -3.91
C VAL A 83 12.41 5.48 -5.31
N ASP A 84 13.03 6.17 -6.28
CA ASP A 84 12.51 6.25 -7.66
C ASP A 84 12.36 4.85 -8.30
N VAL A 85 13.33 3.95 -8.10
CA VAL A 85 13.26 2.56 -8.59
C VAL A 85 12.09 1.80 -7.96
N HIS A 86 11.86 1.96 -6.65
CA HIS A 86 10.75 1.29 -5.98
C HIS A 86 9.40 1.89 -6.38
N ILE A 87 9.32 3.19 -6.62
CA ILE A 87 8.12 3.84 -7.17
C ILE A 87 7.82 3.33 -8.59
N ALA A 88 8.83 3.20 -9.45
CA ALA A 88 8.65 2.67 -10.79
C ALA A 88 8.11 1.22 -10.76
N ARG A 89 8.68 0.37 -9.89
CA ARG A 89 8.19 -1.01 -9.68
C ARG A 89 6.76 -1.03 -9.14
N LEU A 90 6.45 -0.20 -8.14
CA LEU A 90 5.10 -0.07 -7.59
C LEU A 90 4.09 0.33 -8.67
N ARG A 91 4.39 1.33 -9.49
CA ARG A 91 3.53 1.74 -10.61
C ARG A 91 3.30 0.61 -11.61
N GLY A 92 4.34 -0.16 -11.94
CA GLY A 92 4.21 -1.35 -12.78
C GLY A 92 3.27 -2.40 -12.18
N LYS A 93 3.35 -2.63 -10.86
CA LYS A 93 2.51 -3.60 -10.14
C LYS A 93 1.07 -3.13 -9.95
N LEU A 94 0.86 -1.83 -9.72
CA LEU A 94 -0.46 -1.20 -9.62
C LEU A 94 -1.23 -1.28 -10.95
N GLY A 95 -0.52 -1.29 -12.08
CA GLY A 95 -1.11 -1.37 -13.40
C GLY A 95 -1.64 -0.03 -13.93
N PRO A 96 -2.09 0.01 -15.19
CA PRO A 96 -2.42 1.26 -15.89
C PRO A 96 -3.54 2.06 -15.21
N GLY A 97 -4.53 1.39 -14.60
CA GLY A 97 -5.63 2.07 -13.92
C GLY A 97 -5.26 2.72 -12.59
N HIS A 98 -4.14 2.34 -11.95
CA HIS A 98 -3.80 2.82 -10.61
C HIS A 98 -2.39 3.42 -10.51
N ARG A 99 -1.54 3.29 -11.53
CA ARG A 99 -0.17 3.86 -11.52
C ARG A 99 -0.14 5.38 -11.33
N GLU A 100 -1.18 6.07 -11.76
CA GLU A 100 -1.34 7.54 -11.68
C GLU A 100 -1.72 7.99 -10.27
N THR A 101 -2.18 7.07 -9.40
CA THR A 101 -2.45 7.36 -7.99
C THR A 101 -1.19 7.70 -7.23
N ILE A 102 -0.02 7.19 -7.63
CA ILE A 102 1.26 7.69 -7.11
C ILE A 102 1.65 8.87 -7.99
N VAL A 103 1.56 10.08 -7.45
CA VAL A 103 1.83 11.33 -8.15
C VAL A 103 3.30 11.72 -7.97
N THR A 104 3.97 12.05 -9.07
CA THR A 104 5.30 12.66 -9.01
C THR A 104 5.15 14.17 -8.80
N VAL A 105 5.66 14.69 -7.69
CA VAL A 105 5.84 16.13 -7.50
C VAL A 105 7.25 16.49 -7.95
N ARG A 106 7.35 17.12 -9.13
CA ARG A 106 8.63 17.44 -9.78
C ARG A 106 9.56 18.16 -8.80
N HIS A 107 10.84 17.76 -8.80
CA HIS A 107 11.90 18.27 -7.92
C HIS A 107 11.70 18.02 -6.40
N VAL A 108 10.56 17.50 -5.95
CA VAL A 108 10.27 17.28 -4.53
C VAL A 108 10.25 15.80 -4.17
N GLY A 109 9.35 15.03 -4.78
CA GLY A 109 9.16 13.62 -4.42
C GLY A 109 7.82 13.07 -4.88
N TYR A 110 7.08 12.43 -3.98
CA TYR A 110 5.89 11.65 -4.32
C TYR A 110 4.73 11.88 -3.34
N ALA A 111 3.52 11.75 -3.86
CA ALA A 111 2.28 11.75 -3.08
C ALA A 111 1.37 10.62 -3.55
N TYR A 112 0.42 10.22 -2.71
CA TYR A 112 -0.66 9.32 -3.12
C TYR A 112 -1.96 10.10 -3.27
N ASP A 113 -2.60 9.97 -4.42
CA ASP A 113 -3.86 10.59 -4.77
C ASP A 113 -4.83 9.52 -5.29
N PRO A 114 -5.76 9.01 -4.45
CA PRO A 114 -6.70 7.98 -4.86
C PRO A 114 -7.66 8.46 -5.96
N SER A 115 -7.84 9.78 -6.16
CA SER A 115 -8.74 10.31 -7.20
C SER A 115 -8.18 10.18 -8.62
N ARG A 116 -6.89 9.88 -8.75
CA ARG A 116 -6.21 9.68 -10.04
C ARG A 116 -6.24 8.25 -10.55
N ALA A 117 -6.96 7.36 -9.86
CA ALA A 117 -7.22 6.06 -10.41
C ALA A 117 -8.21 6.20 -11.59
N ALA A 118 -7.93 5.49 -12.68
CA ALA A 118 -8.85 5.44 -13.81
C ALA A 118 -10.11 4.67 -13.43
N ALA A 119 -11.25 5.17 -13.90
CA ALA A 119 -12.55 4.53 -13.79
C ALA A 119 -12.59 3.17 -14.52
#